data_AF-A0A016RSX9-F1
#
_entry.id   AF-A0A016RSX9-F1
#
_cell.length_a   1.000
_cell.length_b   1.000
_cell.length_c   1.000
_cell.angle_alpha   90.00
_cell.angle_beta   90.00
_cell.angle_gamma   90.00
#
_symmetry.space_group_name_H-M   'P 1'
#
loop_
_entity.id
_entity.type
_entity.pdbx_description
1 polymer ?
#
loop_
_entity_poly.entity_id
_entity_poly.type
_entity_poly.pdbx_seq_one_letter_code
_entity_poly.pdbx_strand_id
1 'polypeptide(L)'
;MLLQSLLQNNLCEAEIEFFNEYCSSLAEFQAGIGENGVNLLLSTHPPKALYVQVRVLENYGEFETSDGNLVMLQVNSTHSLPRHDCEMLIRQGILEIAN
;
A
#
# COMPACT_ATOMS: atom_id res chain seq x y z
N MET A 1 -1.73 8.47 2.17
CA MET A 1 -0.63 8.42 1.18
C MET A 1 0.64 8.82 1.91
N LEU A 2 1.58 7.90 2.13
CA LEU A 2 2.83 8.23 2.84
C LEU A 2 3.82 8.76 1.81
N LEU A 3 4.01 10.08 1.76
CA LEU A 3 5.10 10.67 1.01
C LEU A 3 6.39 10.29 1.74
N GLN A 4 7.35 9.66 1.04
CA GLN A 4 8.65 9.38 1.63
C GLN A 4 9.27 10.69 2.13
N SER A 5 9.85 10.67 3.33
CA SER A 5 10.44 11.83 3.99
C SER A 5 11.50 12.56 3.14
N LEU A 6 12.15 11.84 2.23
CA LEU A 6 13.07 12.40 1.23
C LEU A 6 12.40 13.35 0.23
N LEU A 7 11.15 13.09 -0.16
CA LEU A 7 10.40 13.99 -1.04
C LEU A 7 9.87 15.20 -0.27
N GLN A 8 9.48 15.05 0.99
CA GLN A 8 9.03 16.17 1.83
C GLN A 8 10.09 17.27 1.96
N ASN A 9 11.36 16.89 2.07
CA ASN A 9 12.47 17.84 2.19
C ASN A 9 12.77 18.64 0.90
N ASN A 10 12.22 18.24 -0.24
CA ASN A 10 12.41 18.93 -1.52
C ASN A 10 11.22 19.79 -1.92
N LEU A 11 10.15 19.80 -1.13
CA LEU A 11 8.92 20.55 -1.41
C LEU A 11 8.94 21.87 -0.65
N CYS A 12 8.47 22.94 -1.29
CA CYS A 12 8.22 24.20 -0.59
C CYS A 12 6.90 24.15 0.20
N GLU A 13 6.71 25.07 1.13
CA GLU A 13 5.53 25.12 2.01
C GLU A 13 4.20 25.11 1.21
N ALA A 14 4.14 25.86 0.11
CA ALA A 14 2.98 25.90 -0.77
C ALA A 14 2.69 24.55 -1.47
N GLU A 15 3.72 23.79 -1.84
CA GLU A 15 3.54 22.47 -2.46
C GLU A 15 3.08 21.43 -1.43
N ILE A 16 3.51 21.56 -0.17
CA ILE A 16 3.05 20.71 0.92
C ILE A 16 1.56 20.97 1.19
N GLU A 17 1.14 22.24 1.27
CA GLU A 17 -0.27 22.61 1.40
C GLU A 17 -1.09 22.06 0.23
N PHE A 18 -0.67 22.30 -1.00
CA PHE A 18 -1.33 21.78 -2.20
C PHE A 18 -1.44 20.25 -2.19
N PHE A 19 -0.38 19.54 -1.80
CA PHE A 19 -0.39 18.08 -1.71
C PHE A 19 -1.40 17.57 -0.67
N ASN A 20 -1.47 18.22 0.49
CA ASN A 20 -2.42 17.87 1.54
C ASN A 20 -3.88 18.15 1.14
N GLU A 21 -4.14 19.28 0.48
CA GLU A 21 -5.45 19.59 -0.09
C GLU A 21 -5.85 18.55 -1.14
N TYR A 22 -4.95 18.23 -2.07
CA TYR A 22 -5.18 17.23 -3.10
C TYR A 22 -5.47 15.84 -2.49
N CYS A 23 -4.68 15.42 -1.50
CA CYS A 23 -4.93 14.16 -0.79
C CYS A 23 -6.30 14.12 -0.12
N SER A 24 -6.73 15.25 0.46
CA SER A 24 -8.04 15.36 1.12
C SER A 24 -9.18 15.28 0.12
N SER A 25 -9.11 16.04 -0.99
CA SER A 25 -10.10 15.98 -2.06
C SER A 25 -10.19 14.59 -2.69
N LEU A 26 -9.05 13.92 -2.88
CA LEU A 26 -9.02 12.56 -3.40
C LEU A 26 -9.67 11.57 -2.44
N ALA A 27 -9.40 11.68 -1.13
CA ALA A 27 -10.01 10.83 -0.12
C ALA A 27 -11.54 11.00 -0.07
N GLU A 28 -12.03 12.25 -0.14
CA GLU A 28 -13.46 12.54 -0.23
C GLU A 28 -14.09 11.93 -1.48
N PHE A 29 -13.44 12.07 -2.64
CA PHE A 29 -13.90 11.48 -3.89
C PHE A 29 -13.93 9.94 -3.81
N GLN A 30 -12.89 9.32 -3.29
CA GLN A 30 -12.82 7.87 -3.09
C GLN A 30 -13.92 7.38 -2.14
N ALA A 31 -14.21 8.10 -1.07
CA ALA A 31 -15.30 7.78 -0.15
C ALA A 31 -16.69 7.96 -0.78
N GLY A 32 -16.84 8.94 -1.68
CA GLY A 32 -18.11 9.23 -2.37
C GLY A 32 -18.46 8.26 -3.52
N ILE A 33 -17.54 7.41 -3.96
CA ILE A 33 -17.81 6.42 -5.02
C ILE A 33 -18.36 5.12 -4.42
N GLY A 34 -19.66 4.89 -4.63
CA GLY A 34 -20.36 3.66 -4.19
C GLY A 34 -20.70 3.67 -2.69
N GLU A 35 -21.36 2.62 -2.21
CA GLU A 35 -21.77 2.52 -0.79
C GLU A 35 -20.60 2.34 0.20
N ASN A 36 -19.47 1.79 -0.26
CA ASN A 36 -18.31 1.47 0.58
C ASN A 36 -17.05 2.28 0.23
N GLY A 37 -17.17 3.27 -0.64
CA GLY A 37 -16.02 3.93 -1.26
C GLY A 37 -15.25 3.02 -2.21
N VAL A 38 -14.44 3.61 -3.09
CA VAL A 38 -13.52 2.86 -3.96
C VAL A 38 -12.11 3.42 -3.84
N ASN A 39 -11.15 2.55 -3.51
CA ASN A 39 -9.76 2.95 -3.52
C ASN A 39 -9.18 2.82 -4.94
N LEU A 40 -9.31 3.88 -5.74
CA LEU A 40 -8.75 4.00 -7.09
C LEU A 40 -7.23 3.79 -7.18
N LEU A 41 -6.53 3.94 -6.05
CA LEU A 41 -5.10 3.68 -6.02
C LEU A 41 -4.83 2.19 -5.96
N LEU A 42 -5.76 1.35 -5.51
CA LEU A 42 -5.59 -0.10 -5.48
C LEU A 42 -6.10 -0.74 -6.80
N SER A 43 -5.65 -1.95 -7.12
CA SER A 43 -6.05 -2.75 -8.27
C SER A 43 -5.68 -2.20 -9.65
N THR A 44 -4.47 -1.63 -9.81
CA THR A 44 -3.97 -1.22 -11.14
C THR A 44 -3.67 -2.38 -12.09
N HIS A 45 -3.70 -3.61 -11.59
CA HIS A 45 -3.53 -4.82 -12.38
C HIS A 45 -4.70 -5.76 -12.16
N PRO A 46 -5.19 -6.44 -13.22
CA PRO A 46 -6.28 -7.40 -13.11
C PRO A 46 -5.91 -8.50 -12.11
N PRO A 47 -6.82 -8.89 -11.20
CA PRO A 47 -6.55 -9.91 -10.21
C PRO A 47 -6.42 -11.27 -10.90
N LYS A 48 -5.22 -11.87 -10.80
CA LYS A 48 -4.94 -13.23 -11.33
C LYS A 48 -5.19 -14.34 -10.30
N ALA A 49 -5.09 -14.01 -9.02
CA ALA A 49 -5.27 -14.93 -7.89
C ALA A 49 -5.61 -14.14 -6.62
N LEU A 50 -6.38 -14.77 -5.73
CA LEU A 50 -6.75 -14.21 -4.41
C LEU A 50 -5.54 -14.11 -3.47
N TYR A 51 -4.67 -15.13 -3.52
CA TYR A 51 -3.42 -15.20 -2.77
C TYR A 51 -2.25 -15.09 -3.73
N VAL A 52 -1.19 -14.43 -3.26
CA VAL A 52 0.08 -14.30 -3.98
C VAL A 52 1.22 -14.69 -3.05
N GLN A 53 2.22 -15.36 -3.61
CA GLN A 53 3.45 -15.63 -2.89
C GLN A 53 4.33 -14.39 -3.00
N VAL A 54 4.72 -13.84 -1.86
CA VAL A 54 5.53 -12.63 -1.77
C VAL A 54 6.81 -12.91 -1.02
N ARG A 55 7.92 -12.36 -1.52
CA ARG A 55 9.22 -12.34 -0.86
C ARG A 55 9.42 -10.98 -0.20
N VAL A 56 9.88 -11.00 1.03
CA VAL A 56 10.17 -9.79 1.81
C VAL A 56 11.56 -9.26 1.43
N LEU A 57 11.61 -8.04 0.91
CA LEU A 57 12.86 -7.35 0.58
C LEU A 57 13.41 -6.57 1.76
N GLU A 58 12.53 -6.00 2.58
CA GLU A 58 12.89 -5.18 3.74
C GLU A 58 12.15 -5.65 5.01
N ASN A 59 12.82 -5.63 6.16
CA ASN A 59 12.21 -6.05 7.42
C ASN A 59 11.10 -5.06 7.81
N TYR A 60 9.87 -5.55 7.84
CA TYR A 60 8.69 -4.76 8.20
C TYR A 60 8.18 -5.05 9.62
N GLY A 61 8.56 -6.21 10.19
CA GLY A 61 8.14 -6.64 11.52
C GLY A 61 6.84 -7.43 11.50
N GLU A 62 5.93 -7.14 12.43
CA GLU A 62 4.64 -7.82 12.56
C GLU A 62 3.60 -7.18 11.65
N PHE A 63 3.02 -7.98 10.75
CA PHE A 63 1.97 -7.54 9.82
C PHE A 63 0.68 -8.32 10.08
N GLU A 64 -0.40 -7.60 10.33
CA GLU A 64 -1.73 -8.19 10.44
C GLU A 64 -2.42 -8.16 9.08
N THR A 65 -2.78 -9.34 8.58
CA THR A 65 -3.61 -9.47 7.37
C THR A 65 -5.07 -9.19 7.69
N SER A 66 -5.84 -8.82 6.68
CA SER A 66 -7.29 -8.60 6.82
C SER A 66 -8.06 -9.86 7.25
N ASP A 67 -7.46 -11.04 7.11
CA ASP A 67 -8.01 -12.32 7.59
C ASP A 67 -7.73 -12.55 9.09
N GLY A 68 -7.05 -11.62 9.76
CA GLY A 68 -6.70 -11.71 11.19
C GLY A 68 -5.45 -12.55 11.47
N ASN A 69 -4.71 -12.95 10.43
CA ASN A 69 -3.44 -13.66 10.62
C ASN A 69 -2.30 -12.65 10.84
N LEU A 70 -1.59 -12.82 11.96
CA LEU A 70 -0.34 -12.11 12.26
C LEU A 70 0.82 -12.84 11.61
N VAL A 71 1.54 -12.15 10.73
CA VAL A 71 2.66 -12.70 9.96
C VAL A 71 3.89 -11.85 10.21
N MET A 72 5.02 -12.50 10.52
CA MET A 72 6.28 -11.80 10.73
C MET A 72 7.04 -11.68 9.41
N LEU A 73 7.12 -10.46 8.88
CA LEU A 73 7.80 -10.13 7.63
C LEU A 73 9.30 -9.87 7.88
N GLN A 74 10.11 -10.92 7.73
CA GLN A 74 11.55 -10.87 7.88
C GLN A 74 12.24 -10.85 6.50
N VAL A 75 13.37 -10.15 6.36
CA VAL A 75 14.10 -10.10 5.09
C VAL A 75 14.39 -11.50 4.53
N ASN A 76 14.19 -11.68 3.22
CA ASN A 76 14.29 -12.94 2.49
C ASN A 76 13.31 -14.05 2.91
N SER A 77 12.35 -13.80 3.81
CA SER A 77 11.26 -14.73 4.05
C SER A 77 10.26 -14.69 2.90
N THR A 78 9.53 -15.79 2.71
CA THR A 78 8.48 -15.90 1.69
C THR A 78 7.18 -16.25 2.38
N HIS A 79 6.12 -15.50 2.08
CA HIS A 79 4.80 -15.69 2.67
C HIS A 79 3.74 -15.78 1.58
N SER A 80 2.69 -16.55 1.85
CA SER A 80 1.48 -16.55 1.02
C SER A 80 0.47 -15.65 1.71
N LEU A 81 0.19 -14.50 1.10
CA LEU A 81 -0.67 -13.48 1.66
C LEU A 81 -1.73 -13.09 0.63
N PRO A 82 -2.90 -12.64 1.08
CA PRO A 82 -3.93 -12.17 0.18
C PRO A 82 -3.45 -10.91 -0.55
N ARG A 83 -3.77 -10.82 -1.84
CA ARG A 83 -3.21 -9.80 -2.73
C ARG A 83 -3.55 -8.38 -2.29
N HIS A 84 -4.75 -8.16 -1.75
CA HIS A 84 -5.21 -6.83 -1.36
C HIS A 84 -4.37 -6.25 -0.21
N ASP A 85 -3.95 -7.09 0.74
CA ASP A 85 -3.09 -6.68 1.87
C ASP A 85 -1.66 -6.38 1.40
N CYS A 86 -1.15 -7.13 0.43
CA CYS A 86 0.24 -6.99 -0.05
C CYS A 86 0.42 -5.84 -1.04
N GLU A 87 -0.63 -5.39 -1.72
CA GLU A 87 -0.49 -4.48 -2.85
C GLU A 87 0.16 -3.14 -2.45
N MET A 88 -0.18 -2.63 -1.27
CA MET A 88 0.45 -1.42 -0.73
C MET A 88 1.93 -1.64 -0.40
N LEU A 89 2.27 -2.76 0.23
CA LEU A 89 3.64 -3.09 0.61
C LEU A 89 4.53 -3.37 -0.61
N ILE A 90 3.98 -3.99 -1.65
CA ILE A 90 4.68 -4.21 -2.93
C ILE A 90 4.98 -2.86 -3.60
N ARG A 91 4.03 -1.93 -3.60
CA ARG A 91 4.24 -0.59 -4.15
C ARG A 91 5.24 0.25 -3.38
N GLN A 92 5.31 0.06 -2.07
CA GLN A 92 6.31 0.70 -1.23
C GLN A 92 7.72 0.09 -1.41
N GLY A 93 7.83 -1.07 -2.09
CA GLY A 93 9.10 -1.76 -2.33
C GLY A 93 9.53 -2.67 -1.17
N ILE A 94 8.67 -2.90 -0.18
CA ILE A 94 8.94 -3.78 0.97
C ILE A 94 8.80 -5.25 0.57
N LEU A 95 7.83 -5.55 -0.30
CA LEU A 95 7.53 -6.90 -0.78
C LEU A 95 7.70 -7.01 -2.29
N GLU A 96 8.04 -8.19 -2.77
CA GLU A 96 8.09 -8.53 -4.20
C GLU A 96 7.29 -9.80 -4.47
N ILE A 97 6.63 -9.89 -5.62
CA ILE A 97 5.90 -11.10 -6.03
C ILE A 97 6.93 -12.17 -6.42
N ALA A 98 6.99 -13.25 -5.65
CA ALA A 98 7.75 -14.44 -6.01
C ALA A 98 6.89 -15.27 -6.99
N ASN A 99 7.43 -15.56 -8.19
CA ASN A 99 6.76 -16.40 -9.19
C ASN A 99 7.01 -17.88 -8.93
#